data_AF-A0A0R3X4C4-F1
#
_entry.id   AF-A0A0R3X4C4-F1
#
_cell.length_a   1.000
_cell.length_b   1.000
_cell.length_c   1.000
_cell.angle_alpha   90.00
_cell.angle_beta   90.00
_cell.angle_gamma   90.00
#
_symmetry.space_group_name_H-M   'P 1'
#
loop_
_entity.id
_entity.type
_entity.pdbx_description
1 polymer ?
#
loop_
_entity_poly.entity_id
_entity_poly.type
_entity_poly.pdbx_seq_one_letter_code
_entity_poly.pdbx_strand_id
1 'polypeptide(L)'
;MDDSLVQRRLCAIVKYDILQEILLNLEYENAYGGLSPNEEELLNIYREAWTACHMGRSSFQAKRLCNPEIRDLFWSRFEEKLDEKLDAIDEDILHFEDPESTRRNNKYQWSKLCRQVTQLTELASEAVSAQQDLFTRRATIQKDLTLALGRVLGCEVKALVTRVANLEDKINARLLQPSQRSTDLQRAYERLTREKVELEERVSKLTDLLNTYNAHKERFLELACRQVDAQCQMDFIKQLKEAVSSASGQQSSIEGHSVDGNVEKPEQRFFYTNL
;
A
#
# COMPACT_ATOMS: atom_id res chain seq x y z
N MET A 1 -66.21 -33.01 56.46
CA MET A 1 -64.93 -32.62 55.85
C MET A 1 -63.96 -32.45 56.99
N ASP A 2 -62.76 -33.04 56.93
CA ASP A 2 -61.79 -32.94 58.02
C ASP A 2 -61.27 -31.50 58.12
N ASP A 3 -61.74 -30.76 59.12
CA ASP A 3 -61.29 -29.38 59.40
C ASP A 3 -59.76 -29.28 59.52
N SER A 4 -59.12 -30.37 59.93
CA SER A 4 -57.65 -30.55 59.98
C SER A 4 -56.96 -30.42 58.61
N LEU A 5 -57.58 -30.89 57.52
CA LEU A 5 -56.99 -30.79 56.17
C LEU A 5 -57.10 -29.37 55.61
N VAL A 6 -58.22 -28.69 55.89
CA VAL A 6 -58.43 -27.30 55.47
C VAL A 6 -57.47 -26.38 56.22
N GLN A 7 -57.36 -26.55 57.54
CA GLN A 7 -56.41 -25.80 58.37
C GLN A 7 -54.96 -25.99 57.90
N ARG A 8 -54.54 -27.21 57.58
CA ARG A 8 -53.19 -27.47 57.08
C ARG A 8 -52.92 -26.78 55.73
N ARG A 9 -53.89 -26.75 54.83
CA ARG A 9 -53.75 -26.07 53.53
C ARG A 9 -53.66 -24.56 53.71
N LEU A 10 -54.51 -23.98 54.55
CA LEU A 10 -54.47 -22.55 54.85
C LEU A 10 -53.15 -22.15 55.50
N CYS A 11 -52.67 -22.91 56.50
CA CYS A 11 -51.37 -22.68 57.11
C CYS A 11 -50.22 -22.79 56.09
N ALA A 12 -50.31 -23.67 55.10
CA ALA A 12 -49.29 -23.80 54.06
C ALA A 12 -49.28 -22.59 53.12
N ILE A 13 -50.45 -22.07 52.75
CA ILE A 13 -50.58 -20.87 51.91
C ILE A 13 -50.00 -19.65 52.63
N VAL A 14 -50.39 -19.41 53.88
CA VAL A 14 -49.89 -18.27 54.67
C VAL A 14 -48.37 -18.34 54.84
N LYS A 15 -47.82 -19.52 55.13
CA LYS A 15 -46.36 -19.69 55.22
C LYS A 15 -45.67 -19.39 53.91
N TYR A 16 -46.26 -19.82 52.79
CA TYR A 16 -45.70 -19.58 51.46
C TYR A 16 -45.70 -18.10 51.10
N ASP A 17 -46.79 -17.39 51.38
CA ASP A 17 -46.92 -15.94 51.12
C ASP A 17 -45.91 -15.14 51.94
N ILE A 18 -45.75 -15.47 53.23
CA ILE A 18 -44.74 -14.84 54.11
C ILE A 18 -43.33 -15.06 53.56
N LEU A 19 -42.99 -16.29 53.14
CA LEU A 19 -41.68 -16.60 52.56
C LEU A 19 -41.43 -15.84 51.25
N GLN A 20 -42.46 -15.63 50.44
CA GLN A 20 -42.36 -14.83 49.22
C GLN A 20 -42.06 -13.36 49.52
N GLU A 21 -42.73 -12.79 50.52
CA GLU A 21 -42.50 -11.40 50.94
C GLU A 21 -41.11 -11.20 51.55
N ILE A 22 -40.63 -12.14 52.36
CA ILE A 22 -39.26 -12.10 52.90
C ILE A 22 -38.23 -12.11 51.77
N LEU A 23 -38.41 -12.98 50.77
CA LEU A 23 -37.54 -13.02 49.60
C LEU A 23 -37.55 -11.68 48.86
N LEU A 24 -38.72 -11.08 48.64
CA LEU A 24 -38.83 -9.78 47.96
C LEU A 24 -38.17 -8.64 48.76
N ASN A 25 -38.29 -8.63 50.09
CA ASN A 25 -37.65 -7.62 50.93
C ASN A 25 -36.13 -7.74 50.92
N LEU A 26 -35.61 -8.96 51.02
CA LEU A 26 -34.17 -9.21 50.91
C LEU A 26 -33.64 -8.84 49.52
N GLU A 27 -34.38 -9.12 48.44
CA GLU A 27 -34.03 -8.67 47.08
C GLU A 27 -33.98 -7.15 46.95
N TYR A 28 -34.96 -6.47 47.56
CA TYR A 28 -35.02 -5.02 47.58
C TYR A 28 -33.82 -4.44 48.35
N GLU A 29 -33.58 -4.88 49.58
CA GLU A 29 -32.44 -4.44 50.41
C GLU A 29 -31.08 -4.74 49.74
N ASN A 30 -30.96 -5.89 49.05
CA ASN A 30 -29.78 -6.25 48.27
C ASN A 30 -29.51 -5.27 47.13
N ALA A 31 -30.56 -4.81 46.43
CA ALA A 31 -30.42 -3.85 45.32
C ALA A 31 -29.85 -2.49 45.77
N TYR A 32 -30.02 -2.13 47.05
CA TYR A 32 -29.44 -0.92 47.66
C TYR A 32 -28.12 -1.18 48.41
N GLY A 33 -27.60 -2.41 48.37
CA GLY A 33 -26.36 -2.78 49.07
C GLY A 33 -26.47 -2.77 50.59
N GLY A 34 -27.68 -2.94 51.13
CA GLY A 34 -27.97 -2.86 52.57
C GLY A 34 -27.83 -4.17 53.33
N LEU A 35 -27.56 -5.29 52.65
CA LEU A 35 -27.49 -6.61 53.29
C LEU A 35 -26.12 -6.87 53.95
N SER A 36 -26.15 -7.47 55.13
CA SER A 36 -24.97 -8.09 55.74
C SER A 36 -24.56 -9.36 55.00
N PRO A 37 -23.30 -9.84 55.14
CA PRO A 37 -22.84 -11.07 54.49
C PRO A 37 -23.71 -12.30 54.82
N ASN A 38 -24.22 -12.40 56.04
CA ASN A 38 -25.10 -13.49 56.47
C ASN A 38 -26.51 -13.39 55.84
N GLU A 39 -27.02 -12.17 55.59
CA GLU A 39 -28.29 -11.93 54.90
C GLU A 39 -28.19 -12.19 53.40
N GLU A 40 -27.04 -11.86 52.79
CA GLU A 40 -26.77 -12.19 51.40
C GLU A 40 -26.69 -13.71 51.19
N GLU A 41 -26.06 -14.43 52.12
CA GLU A 41 -26.05 -15.90 52.12
C GLU A 41 -27.46 -16.48 52.31
N LEU A 42 -28.26 -15.92 53.22
CA LEU A 42 -29.67 -16.28 53.41
C LEU A 42 -30.49 -16.07 52.14
N LEU A 43 -30.36 -14.92 51.47
CA LEU A 43 -31.04 -14.60 50.22
C LEU A 43 -30.68 -15.61 49.12
N ASN A 44 -29.41 -15.99 49.01
CA ASN A 44 -28.97 -16.99 48.03
C ASN A 44 -29.56 -18.37 48.31
N ILE A 45 -29.65 -18.78 49.58
CA ILE A 45 -30.33 -20.02 49.99
C ILE A 45 -31.81 -19.98 49.60
N TYR A 46 -32.49 -18.86 49.83
CA TYR A 46 -33.89 -18.67 49.44
C TYR A 46 -34.09 -18.72 47.92
N ARG A 47 -33.25 -18.05 47.13
CA ARG A 47 -33.30 -18.10 45.65
C ARG A 47 -33.15 -19.53 45.14
N GLU A 48 -32.18 -20.27 45.68
CA GLU A 48 -31.95 -21.67 45.33
C GLU A 48 -33.15 -22.55 45.71
N ALA A 49 -33.70 -22.40 46.91
CA ALA A 49 -34.88 -23.15 47.35
C ALA A 49 -36.13 -22.82 46.52
N TRP A 50 -36.38 -21.53 46.30
CA TRP A 50 -37.52 -21.02 45.54
C TRP A 50 -37.49 -21.52 44.09
N THR A 51 -36.34 -21.41 43.43
CA THR A 51 -36.17 -21.90 42.06
C THR A 51 -36.31 -23.43 41.99
N ALA A 52 -35.76 -24.18 42.95
CA ALA A 52 -35.91 -25.63 42.99
C ALA A 52 -37.38 -26.07 43.13
N CYS A 53 -38.14 -25.43 44.03
CA CYS A 53 -39.55 -25.73 44.26
C CYS A 53 -40.44 -25.43 43.04
N HIS A 54 -40.18 -24.34 42.31
CA HIS A 54 -41.02 -23.93 41.18
C HIS A 54 -40.62 -24.51 39.82
N MET A 55 -39.35 -24.94 39.69
CA MET A 55 -38.83 -25.55 38.46
C MET A 55 -38.84 -27.09 38.50
N GLY A 56 -39.45 -27.69 39.53
CA GLY A 56 -39.63 -29.15 39.66
C GLY A 56 -38.34 -29.95 39.86
N ARG A 57 -37.26 -29.33 40.35
CA ARG A 57 -35.97 -30.00 40.57
C ARG A 57 -35.93 -30.60 41.98
N SER A 58 -36.02 -31.92 42.09
CA SER A 58 -36.14 -32.64 43.37
C SER A 58 -34.85 -32.79 44.19
N SER A 59 -33.80 -32.00 43.93
CA SER A 59 -32.51 -32.13 44.60
C SER A 59 -32.15 -30.88 45.40
N PHE A 60 -33.02 -30.46 46.32
CA PHE A 60 -32.58 -29.53 47.36
C PHE A 60 -31.74 -30.31 48.38
N GLN A 61 -30.42 -30.22 48.28
CA GLN A 61 -29.55 -30.69 49.35
C GLN A 61 -29.58 -29.67 50.47
N ALA A 62 -30.39 -29.93 51.51
CA ALA A 62 -30.50 -29.15 52.74
C ALA A 62 -29.21 -29.16 53.61
N LYS A 63 -28.02 -29.24 53.00
CA LYS A 63 -26.72 -29.24 53.68
C LYS A 63 -26.17 -27.83 53.95
N ARG A 64 -26.79 -26.76 53.42
CA ARG A 64 -26.32 -25.37 53.60
C ARG A 64 -26.96 -24.61 54.76
N LEU A 65 -28.05 -25.10 55.38
CA LEU A 65 -28.63 -24.54 56.61
C LEU A 65 -27.86 -25.00 57.88
N CYS A 66 -26.54 -25.23 57.78
CA CYS A 66 -25.71 -25.72 58.88
C CYS A 66 -25.07 -24.59 59.70
N ASN A 67 -25.19 -23.34 59.26
CA ASN A 67 -24.76 -22.19 60.05
C ASN A 67 -25.90 -21.77 61.01
N PRO A 68 -25.74 -21.88 62.33
CA PRO A 68 -26.78 -21.51 63.30
C PRO A 68 -27.18 -20.03 63.18
N GLU A 69 -26.26 -19.13 62.84
CA GLU A 69 -26.53 -17.70 62.71
C GLU A 69 -27.49 -17.40 61.56
N ILE A 70 -27.32 -18.07 60.42
CA ILE A 70 -28.18 -17.91 59.23
C ILE A 70 -29.57 -18.49 59.48
N ARG A 71 -29.64 -19.59 60.24
CA ARG A 71 -30.92 -20.20 60.63
C ARG A 71 -31.68 -19.30 61.61
N ASP A 72 -30.99 -18.70 62.56
CA ASP A 72 -31.63 -17.81 63.54
C ASP A 72 -32.08 -16.51 62.86
N LEU A 73 -31.30 -15.99 61.89
CA LEU A 73 -31.68 -14.88 61.03
C LEU A 73 -32.92 -15.19 60.16
N PHE A 74 -33.01 -16.40 59.60
CA PHE A 74 -34.20 -16.87 58.88
C PHE A 74 -35.45 -16.77 59.77
N TRP A 75 -35.38 -17.33 60.98
CA TRP A 75 -36.52 -17.34 61.89
C TRP A 75 -36.86 -15.93 62.37
N SER A 76 -35.86 -15.08 62.63
CA SER A 76 -36.08 -13.69 63.01
C SER A 76 -36.83 -12.91 61.92
N ARG A 77 -36.44 -13.00 60.65
CA ARG A 77 -37.14 -12.32 59.54
C ARG A 77 -38.53 -12.92 59.30
N PHE A 78 -38.69 -14.23 59.55
CA PHE A 78 -39.97 -14.90 59.43
C PHE A 78 -40.97 -14.50 60.52
N GLU A 79 -40.50 -14.45 61.77
CA GLU A 79 -41.29 -14.01 62.92
C GLU A 79 -41.65 -12.53 62.80
N GLU A 80 -40.70 -11.67 62.42
CA GLU A 80 -40.95 -10.24 62.15
C GLU A 80 -42.08 -10.06 61.13
N LYS A 81 -42.04 -10.79 60.00
CA LYS A 81 -43.11 -10.72 59.00
C LYS A 81 -44.41 -11.36 59.46
N LEU A 82 -44.36 -12.40 60.28
CA LEU A 82 -45.56 -12.97 60.86
C LEU A 82 -46.23 -11.98 61.81
N ASP A 83 -45.46 -11.32 62.66
CA ASP A 83 -45.93 -10.31 63.61
C ASP A 83 -46.50 -9.09 62.87
N GLU A 84 -45.83 -8.58 61.84
CA GLU A 84 -46.39 -7.51 60.98
C GLU A 84 -47.76 -7.88 60.39
N LYS A 85 -47.93 -9.13 59.95
CA LYS A 85 -49.21 -9.60 59.41
C LYS A 85 -50.26 -9.76 60.50
N LEU A 86 -49.89 -10.21 61.68
CA LEU A 86 -50.80 -10.33 62.82
C LEU A 86 -51.24 -8.95 63.33
N ASP A 87 -50.33 -7.99 63.40
CA ASP A 87 -50.63 -6.59 63.76
C ASP A 87 -51.54 -5.93 62.72
N ALA A 88 -51.28 -6.15 61.43
CA ALA A 88 -52.16 -5.67 60.35
C ALA A 88 -53.57 -6.27 60.43
N ILE A 89 -53.69 -7.53 60.86
CA ILE A 89 -55.00 -8.16 61.08
C ILE A 89 -55.71 -7.55 62.30
N ASP A 90 -54.99 -7.23 63.37
CA ASP A 90 -55.57 -6.60 64.56
C ASP A 90 -56.07 -5.16 64.25
N GLU A 91 -55.38 -4.41 63.40
CA GLU A 91 -55.85 -3.11 62.88
C GLU A 91 -57.05 -3.24 61.92
N ASP A 92 -57.08 -4.24 61.04
CA ASP A 92 -58.21 -4.51 60.13
C ASP A 92 -59.47 -5.02 60.86
N ILE A 93 -59.33 -5.69 62.00
CA ILE A 93 -60.47 -6.14 62.83
C ILE A 93 -61.06 -4.95 63.63
N LEU A 94 -60.23 -3.98 64.03
CA LEU A 94 -60.65 -2.77 64.75
C LEU A 94 -61.26 -1.69 63.83
N HIS A 95 -61.03 -1.77 62.52
CA HIS A 95 -61.67 -0.93 61.51
C HIS A 95 -62.65 -1.72 60.65
N PHE A 96 -63.77 -2.12 61.25
CA PHE A 96 -64.95 -2.58 60.50
C PHE A 96 -65.58 -1.40 59.72
N GLU A 97 -64.92 -0.94 58.65
CA GLU A 97 -65.58 -0.20 57.59
C GLU A 97 -66.64 -1.10 56.95
N ASP A 98 -67.80 -0.53 56.64
CA ASP A 98 -68.91 -1.25 56.01
C ASP A 98 -68.39 -2.04 54.81
N PRO A 99 -68.47 -3.38 54.80
CA PRO A 99 -67.88 -4.21 53.74
C PRO A 99 -68.45 -3.88 52.35
N GLU A 100 -69.66 -3.32 52.29
CA GLU A 100 -70.24 -2.83 51.04
C GLU A 100 -69.57 -1.54 50.54
N SER A 101 -69.06 -0.69 51.43
CA SER A 101 -68.31 0.52 51.07
C SER A 101 -66.94 0.19 50.46
N THR A 102 -66.18 -0.73 51.07
CA THR A 102 -64.90 -1.24 50.56
C THR A 102 -65.07 -1.94 49.23
N ARG A 103 -66.12 -2.77 49.10
CA ARG A 103 -66.47 -3.43 47.84
C ARG A 103 -66.78 -2.45 46.72
N ARG A 104 -67.50 -1.35 47.01
CA ARG A 104 -67.79 -0.28 46.03
C ARG A 104 -66.52 0.47 45.63
N ASN A 105 -65.66 0.81 46.58
CA ASN A 105 -64.39 1.48 46.29
C ASN A 105 -63.48 0.60 45.41
N ASN A 106 -63.34 -0.69 45.76
CA ASN A 106 -62.55 -1.65 44.97
C ASN A 106 -63.10 -1.81 43.54
N LYS A 107 -64.42 -1.87 43.38
CA LYS A 107 -65.05 -1.91 42.05
C LYS A 107 -64.76 -0.64 41.23
N TYR A 108 -64.77 0.52 41.87
CA TYR A 108 -64.44 1.79 41.22
C TYR A 108 -62.96 1.84 40.80
N GLN A 109 -62.03 1.49 41.69
CA GLN A 109 -60.60 1.46 41.38
C GLN A 109 -60.28 0.43 40.30
N TRP A 110 -60.91 -0.74 40.34
CA TRP A 110 -60.79 -1.76 39.30
C TRP A 110 -61.23 -1.22 37.94
N SER A 111 -62.38 -0.54 37.88
CA SER A 111 -62.88 0.06 36.63
C SER A 111 -61.93 1.14 36.10
N LYS A 112 -61.34 1.94 36.98
CA LYS A 112 -60.35 2.97 36.64
C LYS A 112 -59.06 2.34 36.10
N LEU A 113 -58.56 1.29 36.75
CA LEU A 113 -57.38 0.53 36.34
C LEU A 113 -57.62 -0.11 34.96
N CYS A 114 -58.75 -0.77 34.75
CA CYS A 114 -59.10 -1.35 33.45
C CYS A 114 -59.08 -0.30 32.34
N ARG A 115 -59.65 0.90 32.58
CA ARG A 115 -59.62 1.99 31.61
C ARG A 115 -58.19 2.45 31.29
N GLN A 116 -57.33 2.57 32.31
CA GLN A 116 -55.93 2.95 32.11
C GLN A 116 -55.14 1.88 31.33
N VAL A 117 -55.41 0.59 31.60
CA VAL A 117 -54.81 -0.53 30.86
C VAL A 117 -55.25 -0.49 29.39
N THR A 118 -56.52 -0.21 29.10
CA THR A 118 -57.00 -0.05 27.71
C THR A 118 -56.29 1.09 27.01
N GLN A 119 -56.18 2.27 27.64
CA GLN A 119 -55.48 3.43 27.08
C GLN A 119 -53.99 3.14 26.83
N LEU A 120 -53.31 2.46 27.75
CA LEU A 120 -51.92 2.04 27.56
C LEU A 120 -51.78 1.05 26.39
N THR A 121 -52.73 0.14 26.24
CA THR A 121 -52.73 -0.84 25.14
C THR A 121 -52.94 -0.15 23.79
N GLU A 122 -53.84 0.83 23.73
CA GLU A 122 -54.06 1.66 22.53
C GLU A 122 -52.78 2.42 22.16
N LEU A 123 -52.17 3.14 23.11
CA LEU A 123 -50.91 3.86 22.88
C LEU A 123 -49.76 2.93 22.47
N ALA A 124 -49.65 1.76 23.09
CA ALA A 124 -48.66 0.77 22.69
C ALA A 124 -48.90 0.27 21.26
N SER A 125 -50.15 0.07 20.86
CA SER A 125 -50.51 -0.35 19.51
C SER A 125 -50.18 0.72 18.47
N GLU A 126 -50.46 1.99 18.77
CA GLU A 126 -50.10 3.13 17.93
C GLU A 126 -48.58 3.28 17.79
N ALA A 127 -47.84 3.15 18.89
CA ALA A 127 -46.39 3.20 18.89
C ALA A 127 -45.77 2.09 18.04
N VAL A 128 -46.28 0.86 18.15
CA VAL A 128 -45.84 -0.28 17.32
C VAL A 128 -46.16 -0.04 15.84
N SER A 129 -47.35 0.47 15.52
CA SER A 129 -47.71 0.81 14.14
C SER A 129 -46.79 1.88 13.57
N ALA A 130 -46.54 2.96 14.31
CA ALA A 130 -45.64 4.03 13.89
C ALA A 130 -44.20 3.52 13.71
N GLN A 131 -43.74 2.63 14.59
CA GLN A 131 -42.42 2.01 14.48
C GLN A 131 -42.32 1.15 13.20
N GLN A 132 -43.36 0.36 12.89
CA GLN A 132 -43.40 -0.45 11.69
C GLN A 132 -43.38 0.40 10.41
N ASP A 133 -44.13 1.51 10.38
CA ASP A 133 -44.13 2.46 9.26
C ASP A 133 -42.75 3.11 9.06
N LEU A 134 -42.09 3.50 10.16
CA LEU A 134 -40.73 4.05 10.12
C LEU A 134 -39.72 3.04 9.56
N PHE A 135 -39.77 1.78 9.97
CA PHE A 135 -38.88 0.75 9.42
C PHE A 135 -39.15 0.49 7.94
N THR A 136 -40.42 0.47 7.53
CA THR A 136 -40.81 0.30 6.12
C THR A 136 -40.31 1.47 5.27
N ARG A 137 -40.45 2.70 5.77
CA ARG A 137 -39.95 3.91 5.11
C ARG A 137 -38.42 3.95 5.05
N ARG A 138 -37.74 3.52 6.12
CA ARG A 138 -36.28 3.39 6.14
C ARG A 138 -35.81 2.39 5.07
N ALA A 139 -36.45 1.23 4.97
CA ALA A 139 -36.08 0.20 4.00
C ALA A 139 -36.23 0.69 2.54
N THR A 140 -37.31 1.41 2.25
CA THR A 140 -37.53 2.02 0.92
C THR A 140 -36.48 3.08 0.61
N ILE A 141 -36.22 4.03 1.54
CA ILE A 141 -35.19 5.05 1.35
C ILE A 141 -33.80 4.41 1.16
N GLN A 142 -33.45 3.38 1.94
CA GLN A 142 -32.16 2.71 1.81
C GLN A 142 -32.00 2.02 0.44
N LYS A 143 -33.07 1.36 -0.04
CA LYS A 143 -33.10 0.76 -1.38
C LYS A 143 -32.89 1.82 -2.47
N ASP A 144 -33.62 2.93 -2.39
CA ASP A 144 -33.54 4.00 -3.39
C ASP A 144 -32.18 4.69 -3.40
N LEU A 145 -31.62 4.95 -2.20
CA LEU A 145 -30.28 5.50 -2.05
C LEU A 145 -29.22 4.58 -2.66
N THR A 146 -29.31 3.26 -2.40
CA THR A 146 -28.38 2.28 -2.95
C THR A 146 -28.45 2.24 -4.47
N LEU A 147 -29.66 2.30 -5.05
CA LEU A 147 -29.85 2.38 -6.50
C LEU A 147 -29.28 3.67 -7.09
N ALA A 148 -29.50 4.81 -6.45
CA ALA A 148 -28.97 6.10 -6.89
C ALA A 148 -27.43 6.13 -6.86
N LEU A 149 -26.83 5.67 -5.77
CA LEU A 149 -25.37 5.53 -5.63
C LEU A 149 -24.81 4.60 -6.71
N GLY A 150 -25.44 3.44 -6.93
CA GLY A 150 -25.04 2.51 -7.97
C GLY A 150 -25.07 3.13 -9.37
N ARG A 151 -26.08 3.96 -9.69
CA ARG A 151 -26.16 4.68 -10.97
C ARG A 151 -25.05 5.71 -11.13
N VAL A 152 -24.79 6.53 -10.10
CA VAL A 152 -23.73 7.55 -10.14
C VAL A 152 -22.36 6.90 -10.29
N LEU A 153 -22.04 5.90 -9.46
CA LEU A 153 -20.79 5.17 -9.54
C LEU A 153 -20.63 4.49 -10.91
N GLY A 154 -21.69 3.90 -11.45
CA GLY A 154 -21.67 3.31 -12.79
C GLY A 154 -21.38 4.33 -13.91
N CYS A 155 -21.88 5.57 -13.78
CA CYS A 155 -21.58 6.64 -14.72
C CYS A 155 -20.12 7.10 -14.61
N GLU A 156 -19.62 7.28 -13.39
CA GLU A 156 -18.23 7.67 -13.14
C GLU A 156 -17.24 6.61 -13.65
N VAL A 157 -17.52 5.32 -13.43
CA VAL A 157 -16.70 4.23 -13.96
C VAL A 157 -16.65 4.28 -15.49
N LYS A 158 -17.79 4.47 -16.16
CA LYS A 158 -17.83 4.62 -17.63
C LYS A 158 -17.01 5.82 -18.10
N ALA A 159 -17.17 6.97 -17.45
CA ALA A 159 -16.40 8.17 -17.77
C ALA A 159 -14.89 7.93 -17.61
N LEU A 160 -14.46 7.31 -16.51
CA LEU A 160 -13.07 6.95 -16.27
C LEU A 160 -12.53 5.97 -17.34
N VAL A 161 -13.29 4.93 -17.69
CA VAL A 161 -12.91 3.98 -18.74
C VAL A 161 -12.70 4.70 -20.08
N THR A 162 -13.62 5.58 -20.48
CA THR A 162 -13.45 6.35 -21.73
C THR A 162 -12.24 7.27 -21.69
N ARG A 163 -11.94 7.88 -20.53
CA ARG A 163 -10.76 8.73 -20.35
C ARG A 163 -9.48 7.93 -20.41
N VAL A 164 -9.43 6.74 -19.81
CA VAL A 164 -8.28 5.84 -19.87
C VAL A 164 -8.03 5.39 -21.31
N ALA A 165 -9.05 4.94 -22.02
CA ALA A 165 -8.93 4.56 -23.44
C ALA A 165 -8.38 5.72 -24.29
N ASN A 166 -8.93 6.93 -24.12
CA ASN A 166 -8.44 8.12 -24.82
C ASN A 166 -6.98 8.48 -24.48
N LEU A 167 -6.54 8.23 -23.24
CA LEU A 167 -5.15 8.47 -22.84
C LEU A 167 -4.22 7.40 -23.42
N GLU A 168 -4.65 6.15 -23.40
CA GLU A 168 -3.94 5.02 -24.00
C GLU A 168 -3.73 5.25 -25.51
N ASP A 169 -4.78 5.66 -26.23
CA ASP A 169 -4.69 6.03 -27.65
C ASP A 169 -3.69 7.16 -27.88
N LYS A 170 -3.70 8.20 -27.04
CA LYS A 170 -2.74 9.32 -27.13
C LYS A 170 -1.30 8.89 -26.84
N ILE A 171 -1.10 7.99 -25.87
CA ILE A 171 0.22 7.44 -25.55
C ILE A 171 0.72 6.61 -26.72
N ASN A 172 -0.10 5.68 -27.23
CA ASN A 172 0.23 4.83 -28.37
C ASN A 172 0.56 5.66 -29.61
N ALA A 173 -0.25 6.69 -29.91
CA ALA A 173 0.02 7.60 -31.02
C ALA A 173 1.36 8.33 -30.88
N ARG A 174 1.72 8.76 -29.66
CA ARG A 174 3.02 9.41 -29.40
C ARG A 174 4.20 8.43 -29.45
N LEU A 175 4.02 7.19 -28.99
CA LEU A 175 5.05 6.15 -29.03
C LEU A 175 5.34 5.68 -30.47
N LEU A 176 4.31 5.64 -31.32
CA LEU A 176 4.42 5.25 -32.73
C LEU A 176 4.96 6.39 -33.62
N GLN A 177 4.98 7.64 -33.15
CA GLN A 177 5.56 8.73 -33.90
C GLN A 177 7.10 8.63 -33.91
N PRO A 178 7.74 8.58 -35.09
CA PRO A 178 9.19 8.71 -35.18
C PRO A 178 9.60 10.02 -34.50
N SER A 179 10.50 9.94 -33.52
CA SER A 179 10.94 11.16 -32.84
C SER A 179 11.56 12.11 -33.87
N GLN A 180 11.23 13.40 -33.78
CA GLN A 180 11.87 14.45 -34.58
C GLN A 180 13.40 14.31 -34.53
N ARG A 181 13.92 13.97 -33.34
CA ARG A 181 15.32 13.66 -33.09
C ARG A 181 15.87 12.52 -33.96
N SER A 182 15.11 11.44 -34.18
CA SER A 182 15.51 10.35 -35.10
C SER A 182 15.63 10.85 -36.53
N THR A 183 14.66 11.65 -36.99
CA THR A 183 14.69 12.19 -38.35
C THR A 183 15.85 13.16 -38.55
N ASP A 184 16.15 13.99 -37.54
CA ASP A 184 17.27 14.92 -37.57
C ASP A 184 18.62 14.19 -37.52
N LEU A 185 18.72 13.12 -36.72
CA LEU A 185 19.92 12.26 -36.65
C LEU A 185 20.19 11.56 -38.00
N GLN A 186 19.14 11.05 -38.64
CA GLN A 186 19.24 10.44 -39.96
C GLN A 186 19.74 11.44 -41.02
N ARG A 187 19.18 12.66 -41.05
CA ARG A 187 19.67 13.72 -41.97
C ARG A 187 21.13 14.10 -41.69
N ALA A 188 21.54 14.15 -40.42
CA ALA A 188 22.92 14.44 -40.05
C ALA A 188 23.86 13.32 -40.50
N TYR A 189 23.46 12.05 -40.30
CA TYR A 189 24.21 10.88 -40.76
C TYR A 189 24.38 10.88 -42.28
N GLU A 190 23.32 11.12 -43.05
CA GLU A 190 23.37 11.19 -44.52
C GLU A 190 24.26 12.35 -45.02
N ARG A 191 24.31 13.47 -44.29
CA ARG A 191 25.21 14.59 -44.61
C ARG A 191 26.68 14.25 -44.36
N LEU A 192 26.99 13.73 -43.17
CA LEU A 192 28.34 13.31 -42.81
C LEU A 192 28.87 12.20 -43.74
N THR A 193 28.00 11.29 -44.16
CA THR A 193 28.36 10.24 -45.11
C THR A 193 28.75 10.83 -46.47
N ARG A 194 28.05 11.85 -46.97
CA ARG A 194 28.42 12.56 -48.20
C ARG A 194 29.73 13.34 -48.04
N GLU A 195 29.88 14.09 -46.95
CA GLU A 195 31.12 14.83 -46.65
C GLU A 195 32.33 13.89 -46.57
N LYS A 196 32.17 12.72 -45.96
CA LYS A 196 33.20 11.68 -45.91
C LYS A 196 33.64 11.25 -47.31
N VAL A 197 32.69 10.94 -48.21
CA VAL A 197 32.99 10.53 -49.58
C VAL A 197 33.73 11.64 -50.35
N GLU A 198 33.30 12.89 -50.21
CA GLU A 198 33.98 14.04 -50.83
C GLU A 198 35.42 14.21 -50.30
N LEU A 199 35.63 14.01 -49.00
CA LEU A 199 36.94 14.04 -48.37
C LEU A 199 37.84 12.89 -48.86
N GLU A 200 37.31 11.68 -48.96
CA GLU A 200 38.02 10.52 -49.52
C GLU A 200 38.45 10.79 -50.97
N GLU A 201 37.59 11.39 -51.80
CA GLU A 201 37.93 11.77 -53.17
C GLU A 201 39.04 12.84 -53.21
N ARG A 202 38.98 13.85 -52.33
CA ARG A 202 40.03 14.88 -52.23
C ARG A 202 41.35 14.30 -51.76
N VAL A 203 41.33 13.39 -50.79
CA VAL A 203 42.53 12.69 -50.30
C VAL A 203 43.14 11.83 -51.41
N SER A 204 42.32 11.13 -52.20
CA SER A 204 42.79 10.39 -53.37
C SER A 204 43.50 11.30 -54.35
N LYS A 205 42.90 12.45 -54.72
CA LYS A 205 43.52 13.44 -55.62
C LYS A 205 44.85 13.99 -55.09
N LEU A 206 44.93 14.28 -53.78
CA LEU A 206 46.18 14.74 -53.15
C LEU A 206 47.25 13.66 -53.15
N THR A 207 46.85 12.39 -52.95
CA THR A 207 47.77 11.25 -52.99
C THR A 207 48.34 11.08 -54.40
N ASP A 208 47.51 11.19 -55.43
CA ASP A 208 47.95 11.16 -56.83
C ASP A 208 48.95 12.29 -57.13
N LEU A 209 48.63 13.52 -56.68
CA LEU A 209 49.51 14.67 -56.85
C LEU A 209 50.86 14.46 -56.16
N LEU A 210 50.87 13.94 -54.93
CA LEU A 210 52.10 13.64 -54.20
C LEU A 210 52.95 12.59 -54.93
N ASN A 211 52.33 11.56 -55.49
CA ASN A 211 53.02 10.54 -56.29
C ASN A 211 53.66 11.16 -57.54
N THR A 212 52.95 12.06 -58.24
CA THR A 212 53.52 12.76 -59.39
C THR A 212 54.70 13.64 -58.99
N TYR A 213 54.60 14.37 -57.88
CA TYR A 213 55.70 15.18 -57.36
C TYR A 213 56.92 14.34 -57.01
N ASN A 214 56.74 13.20 -56.34
CA ASN A 214 57.83 12.29 -56.01
C ASN A 214 58.53 11.76 -57.28
N ALA A 215 57.76 11.39 -58.31
CA ALA A 215 58.33 10.98 -59.59
C ALA A 215 59.11 12.13 -60.28
N HIS A 216 58.63 13.37 -60.18
CA HIS A 216 59.36 14.54 -60.68
C HIS A 216 60.65 14.80 -59.90
N LYS A 217 60.61 14.64 -58.57
CA LYS A 217 61.78 14.77 -57.70
C LYS A 217 62.85 13.74 -58.07
N GLU A 218 62.47 12.48 -58.27
CA GLU A 218 63.39 11.41 -58.70
C GLU A 218 64.03 11.74 -60.05
N ARG A 219 63.22 12.14 -61.05
CA ARG A 219 63.75 12.56 -62.36
C ARG A 219 64.69 13.76 -62.26
N PHE A 220 64.40 14.73 -61.39
CA PHE A 220 65.28 15.88 -61.18
C PHE A 220 66.63 15.45 -60.59
N LEU A 221 66.62 14.55 -59.61
CA LEU A 221 67.84 13.99 -59.04
C LEU A 221 68.67 13.25 -60.11
N GLU A 222 68.04 12.41 -60.93
CA GLU A 222 68.72 11.75 -62.06
C GLU A 222 69.33 12.74 -63.05
N LEU A 223 68.60 13.81 -63.40
CA LEU A 223 69.10 14.86 -64.29
C LEU A 223 70.28 15.62 -63.68
N ALA A 224 70.23 15.93 -62.38
CA ALA A 224 71.33 16.58 -61.67
C ALA A 224 72.59 15.70 -61.67
N CYS A 225 72.46 14.38 -61.43
CA CYS A 225 73.59 13.45 -61.54
C CYS A 225 74.17 13.43 -62.96
N ARG A 226 73.32 13.30 -63.98
CA ARG A 226 73.77 13.34 -65.39
C ARG A 226 74.43 14.65 -65.79
N GLN A 227 73.98 15.77 -65.23
CA GLN A 227 74.60 17.07 -65.47
C GLN A 227 76.02 17.12 -64.88
N VAL A 228 76.21 16.61 -63.67
CA VAL A 228 77.54 16.49 -63.06
C VAL A 228 78.44 15.61 -63.91
N ASP A 229 77.96 14.46 -64.38
CA ASP A 229 78.71 13.57 -65.27
C ASP A 229 79.09 14.26 -66.59
N ALA A 230 78.13 14.95 -67.23
CA ALA A 230 78.38 15.70 -68.46
C ALA A 230 79.39 16.85 -68.25
N GLN A 231 79.34 17.52 -67.10
CA GLN A 231 80.31 18.56 -66.75
C GLN A 231 81.71 17.98 -66.60
N CYS A 232 81.87 16.86 -65.89
CA CYS A 232 83.14 16.13 -65.79
C CYS A 232 83.69 15.75 -67.18
N GLN A 233 82.84 15.28 -68.09
CA GLN A 233 83.23 14.95 -69.46
C GLN A 233 83.68 16.21 -70.23
N MET A 234 82.96 17.32 -70.10
CA MET A 234 83.31 18.58 -70.76
C MET A 234 84.63 19.16 -70.24
N ASP A 235 84.85 19.12 -68.93
CA ASP A 235 86.10 19.57 -68.31
C ASP A 235 87.28 18.71 -68.77
N PHE A 236 87.09 17.38 -68.90
CA PHE A 236 88.09 16.48 -69.46
C PHE A 236 88.41 16.79 -70.94
N ILE A 237 87.39 17.01 -71.78
CA ILE A 237 87.58 17.41 -73.18
C ILE A 237 88.34 18.74 -73.27
N LYS A 238 88.03 19.70 -72.39
CA LYS A 238 88.73 20.98 -72.31
C LYS A 238 90.21 20.79 -71.96
N GLN A 239 90.52 19.99 -70.95
CA GLN A 239 91.90 19.63 -70.59
C GLN A 239 92.64 18.96 -71.76
N LEU A 240 91.99 18.05 -72.49
CA LEU A 240 92.58 17.43 -73.68
C LEU A 240 92.89 18.46 -74.77
N LYS A 241 91.97 19.41 -75.04
CA LYS A 241 92.21 20.48 -76.02
C LYS A 241 93.36 21.39 -75.62
N GLU A 242 93.46 21.73 -74.33
CA GLU A 242 94.57 22.54 -73.78
C GLU A 242 95.91 21.78 -73.89
N ALA A 243 95.93 20.48 -73.61
CA ALA A 243 97.11 19.63 -73.77
C ALA A 243 97.55 19.50 -75.25
N VAL A 244 96.61 19.33 -76.19
CA VAL A 244 96.90 19.27 -77.64
C VAL A 244 97.37 20.62 -78.17
N SER A 245 96.81 21.73 -77.68
CA SER A 245 97.27 23.08 -78.04
C SER A 245 98.67 23.36 -77.48
N SER A 246 99.00 22.79 -76.32
CA SER A 246 100.34 22.86 -75.72
C SER A 246 101.37 21.97 -76.45
N ALA A 247 100.95 20.80 -76.95
CA ALA A 247 101.79 19.91 -77.76
C ALA A 247 102.05 20.46 -79.18
N SER A 248 101.10 21.21 -79.75
CA SER A 248 101.25 21.93 -81.02
C SER A 248 102.25 23.10 -80.95
N GLY A 249 102.62 23.56 -79.75
CA GLY A 249 103.65 24.59 -79.54
C GLY A 249 105.07 24.05 -79.38
N GLN A 250 105.27 22.73 -79.33
CA GLN A 250 106.57 22.09 -79.05
C GLN A 250 107.15 21.25 -80.21
N GLN A 251 106.72 21.50 -81.45
CA GLN A 251 107.41 21.01 -82.65
C GLN A 251 108.18 22.14 -83.36
N SER A 252 109.13 22.76 -82.65
CA SER A 252 110.33 23.32 -83.28
C SER A 252 111.46 23.41 -82.25
N SER A 253 112.62 22.84 -82.62
CA SER A 253 113.97 23.06 -82.07
C SER A 253 114.55 22.04 -81.07
N ILE A 254 115.16 20.99 -81.66
CA ILE A 254 116.58 20.58 -81.57
C ILE A 254 117.14 19.98 -80.25
N GLU A 255 117.69 18.76 -80.45
CA GLU A 255 118.80 17.99 -79.84
C GLU A 255 119.58 18.53 -78.62
N GLY A 256 119.87 17.60 -77.69
CA GLY A 256 121.23 17.44 -77.14
C GLY A 256 121.43 17.33 -75.62
N HIS A 257 121.79 16.11 -75.17
CA HIS A 257 122.61 15.73 -73.99
C HIS A 257 122.12 15.80 -72.51
N SER A 258 121.96 14.59 -71.95
CA SER A 258 122.70 13.97 -70.83
C SER A 258 122.36 14.26 -69.34
N VAL A 259 122.16 13.13 -68.63
CA VAL A 259 122.49 12.77 -67.21
C VAL A 259 121.42 12.98 -66.11
N ASP A 260 121.07 11.81 -65.55
CA ASP A 260 120.69 11.40 -64.18
C ASP A 260 119.49 12.02 -63.43
N GLY A 261 118.76 11.15 -62.75
CA GLY A 261 117.69 11.53 -61.83
C GLY A 261 116.54 10.53 -61.73
N ASN A 262 116.63 9.63 -60.76
CA ASN A 262 115.49 8.95 -60.12
C ASN A 262 114.28 9.89 -59.96
N VAL A 263 113.04 9.37 -60.09
CA VAL A 263 111.94 9.53 -59.12
C VAL A 263 110.66 8.83 -59.65
N GLU A 264 109.91 8.32 -58.67
CA GLU A 264 108.78 7.40 -58.71
C GLU A 264 107.47 7.94 -59.32
N LYS A 265 106.66 6.99 -59.83
CA LYS A 265 105.17 6.84 -59.75
C LYS A 265 104.29 7.94 -60.40
N PRO A 266 103.03 7.63 -60.84
CA PRO A 266 102.06 6.86 -60.06
C PRO A 266 101.14 5.86 -60.78
N GLU A 267 100.69 4.91 -59.97
CA GLU A 267 99.53 4.03 -60.18
C GLU A 267 98.27 4.85 -60.48
N GLN A 268 97.63 4.55 -61.61
CA GLN A 268 96.26 4.96 -61.87
C GLN A 268 95.32 4.16 -60.96
N ARG A 269 94.80 4.82 -59.91
CA ARG A 269 93.65 4.32 -59.16
C ARG A 269 92.37 4.77 -59.85
N PHE A 270 91.66 3.82 -60.43
CA PHE A 270 90.26 4.00 -60.81
C PHE A 270 89.41 4.02 -59.54
N PHE A 271 88.76 5.16 -59.27
CA PHE A 271 87.65 5.22 -58.34
C PHE A 271 86.35 5.07 -59.14
N TYR A 272 85.77 3.88 -59.11
CA TYR A 272 84.34 3.72 -59.33
C TYR A 272 83.65 3.90 -57.99
N THR A 273 82.93 5.00 -57.82
CA THR A 273 81.90 5.10 -56.80
C THR A 273 80.55 5.13 -57.51
N ASN A 274 79.89 3.98 -57.47
CA ASN A 274 78.44 3.88 -57.57
C ASN A 274 77.81 4.72 -56.45
N LEU A 275 76.80 5.52 -56.78
CA LEU A 275 75.52 5.66 -56.10
C LEU A 275 74.60 6.58 -56.91
#